data_AF-A0A6P8EVG7-F1
#
_entry.id   AF-A0A6P8EVG7-F1
#
_cell.length_a   1.000
_cell.length_b   1.000
_cell.length_c   1.000
_cell.angle_alpha   90.00
_cell.angle_beta   90.00
_cell.angle_gamma   90.00
#
_symmetry.space_group_name_H-M   'P 1'
#
loop_
_entity.id
_entity.type
_entity.pdbx_description
1 polymer ?
#
loop_
_entity_poly.entity_id
_entity_poly.type
_entity_poly.pdbx_seq_one_letter_code
_entity_poly.pdbx_strand_id
1 'polypeptide(L)'
;MHYVLVFGPSVLMFTAFVLWGVIEGFLGEVVICSTLNLIRFILLFKTSLYQEKLPEIIKTIIEKSFYYEYIIVVNVLFFVIFYSVWSVERESKAMALMFIMYGSSLHMTVKVFSGRGSGVMMEMMDFCYLFALSFLSRTFSQSAFIGLFVGIFGTPILVAIVLCTCSSLEESELFHLGFMALWRLIMSVVFFCFFDQILERNEERDGLLSVIALFQLLVASERLEFYSQPSLAETPKTILYMYGAFGVVAVNAITLATELMLKSRKGRRTLKDLRVIVLPFECVFVLSCIALWIHAVCTEASEGIKQEVAILRRYGCRRWWKFLKDGAKPSEALEMLSQSAPPPAGPDTPQESPPDPPPEAETEIDSIGNVPEDRHKFTWTSWKE
;
A
#
# COMPACT_ATOMS: atom_id res chain seq x y z
N MET A 1 9.14 -24.15 11.56
CA MET A 1 8.85 -23.13 12.59
C MET A 1 8.06 -21.94 12.05
N HIS A 2 8.49 -21.29 10.95
CA HIS A 2 7.81 -20.10 10.39
C HIS A 2 6.33 -20.31 10.01
N TYR A 3 5.97 -21.43 9.39
CA TYR A 3 4.58 -21.74 9.06
C TYR A 3 3.67 -21.75 10.31
N VAL A 4 4.16 -22.28 11.43
CA VAL A 4 3.38 -22.31 12.68
C VAL A 4 3.21 -20.92 13.27
N LEU A 5 4.23 -20.05 13.14
CA LEU A 5 4.17 -18.65 13.58
C LEU A 5 3.22 -17.80 12.73
N VAL A 6 3.08 -18.10 11.44
CA VAL A 6 2.15 -17.38 10.55
C VAL A 6 0.72 -17.91 10.70
N PHE A 7 0.54 -19.23 10.59
CA PHE A 7 -0.80 -19.83 10.59
C PHE A 7 -1.40 -19.96 11.98
N GLY A 8 -0.61 -20.35 12.98
CA GLY A 8 -1.11 -20.66 14.32
C GLY A 8 -1.87 -19.49 14.95
N PRO A 9 -1.24 -18.33 15.14
CA PRO A 9 -1.89 -17.17 15.75
C PRO A 9 -3.12 -16.68 14.95
N SER A 10 -3.03 -16.65 13.61
CA SER A 10 -4.15 -16.29 12.73
C SER A 10 -5.34 -17.25 12.82
N VAL A 11 -5.10 -18.57 12.81
CA VAL A 11 -6.16 -19.59 12.91
C VAL A 11 -6.80 -19.60 14.30
N LEU A 12 -6.01 -19.39 15.35
CA LEU A 12 -6.53 -19.26 16.72
C LEU A 12 -7.42 -18.03 16.85
N MET A 13 -7.00 -16.88 16.31
CA MET A 13 -7.82 -15.68 16.31
C MET A 13 -9.08 -15.82 15.46
N PHE A 14 -8.98 -16.41 14.27
CA PHE A 14 -10.14 -16.78 13.45
C PHE A 14 -11.14 -17.61 14.25
N THR A 15 -10.66 -18.67 14.92
CA THR A 15 -11.51 -19.55 15.72
C THR A 15 -12.14 -18.80 16.89
N ALA A 16 -11.40 -17.93 17.56
CA ALA A 16 -11.92 -17.11 18.65
C ALA A 16 -13.05 -16.17 18.19
N PHE A 17 -12.87 -15.52 17.03
CA PHE A 17 -13.92 -14.67 16.44
C PHE A 17 -15.15 -15.47 16.05
N VAL A 18 -14.99 -16.63 15.41
CA VAL A 18 -16.12 -17.50 15.04
C VAL A 18 -16.89 -17.96 16.27
N LEU A 19 -16.20 -18.46 17.30
CA LEU A 19 -16.83 -18.90 18.55
C LEU A 19 -17.58 -17.74 19.22
N TRP A 20 -16.96 -16.57 19.29
CA TRP A 20 -17.60 -15.36 19.80
C TRP A 20 -18.86 -15.01 19.02
N GLY A 21 -18.80 -15.01 17.69
CA GLY A 21 -19.94 -14.69 16.85
C GLY A 21 -21.09 -15.67 16.93
N VAL A 22 -20.80 -16.96 17.08
CA VAL A 22 -21.83 -17.99 17.29
C VAL A 22 -22.57 -17.77 18.61
N ILE A 23 -21.85 -17.35 19.66
CA ILE A 23 -22.44 -17.08 20.98
C ILE A 23 -23.29 -15.79 20.94
N GLU A 24 -22.84 -14.79 20.19
CA GLU A 24 -23.37 -13.42 20.30
C GLU A 24 -24.29 -12.98 19.16
N GLY A 25 -24.30 -13.70 18.03
CA GLY A 25 -25.18 -13.43 16.90
C GLY A 25 -24.76 -12.28 15.97
N PHE A 26 -23.57 -11.68 16.16
CA PHE A 26 -23.07 -10.58 15.33
C PHE A 26 -22.40 -11.10 14.04
N LEU A 27 -23.20 -11.65 13.13
CA LEU A 27 -22.70 -12.36 11.95
C LEU A 27 -21.82 -11.48 11.05
N GLY A 28 -22.23 -10.24 10.77
CA GLY A 28 -21.49 -9.32 9.89
C GLY A 28 -20.08 -9.00 10.41
N GLU A 29 -20.00 -8.53 11.66
CA GLU A 29 -18.75 -8.23 12.37
C GLU A 29 -17.80 -9.45 12.38
N VAL A 30 -18.32 -10.60 12.81
CA VAL A 30 -17.54 -11.82 12.98
C VAL A 30 -17.03 -12.35 11.66
N VAL A 31 -17.86 -12.38 10.63
CA VAL A 31 -17.48 -12.87 9.32
C VAL A 31 -16.36 -12.02 8.72
N ILE A 32 -16.41 -10.69 8.87
CA ILE A 32 -15.36 -9.78 8.39
C ILE A 32 -14.06 -9.96 9.19
N CYS A 33 -14.12 -9.87 10.52
CA CYS A 33 -12.93 -10.00 11.37
C CYS A 33 -12.28 -11.38 11.22
N SER A 34 -13.08 -12.44 11.09
CA SER A 34 -12.58 -13.80 10.84
C SER A 34 -11.89 -13.88 9.48
N THR A 35 -12.53 -13.37 8.43
CA THR A 35 -11.96 -13.37 7.07
C THR A 35 -10.63 -12.64 7.03
N LEU A 36 -10.51 -11.47 7.68
CA LEU A 36 -9.27 -10.70 7.74
C LEU A 36 -8.14 -11.45 8.46
N ASN A 37 -8.43 -12.03 9.64
CA ASN A 37 -7.42 -12.82 10.36
C ASN A 37 -6.96 -14.04 9.56
N LEU A 38 -7.88 -14.67 8.81
CA LEU A 38 -7.56 -15.78 7.94
C LEU A 38 -6.69 -15.30 6.77
N ILE A 39 -7.15 -14.33 5.98
CA ILE A 39 -6.46 -13.93 4.75
C ILE A 39 -5.10 -13.28 4.96
N ARG A 40 -4.84 -12.74 6.17
CA ARG A 40 -3.57 -12.10 6.51
C ARG A 40 -2.35 -12.96 6.21
N PHE A 41 -2.45 -14.30 6.29
CA PHE A 41 -1.31 -15.15 5.95
C PHE A 41 -0.77 -14.89 4.54
N ILE A 42 -1.63 -14.51 3.58
CA ILE A 42 -1.21 -14.22 2.20
C ILE A 42 -0.29 -13.00 2.17
N LEU A 43 -0.66 -11.91 2.85
CA LEU A 43 0.21 -10.73 3.01
C LEU A 43 1.49 -11.06 3.79
N LEU A 44 1.40 -11.88 4.83
CA LEU A 44 2.58 -12.27 5.63
C LEU A 44 3.57 -13.10 4.81
N PHE A 45 3.11 -13.95 3.90
CA PHE A 45 4.00 -14.66 3.00
C PHE A 45 4.72 -13.71 2.04
N LYS A 46 4.10 -12.59 1.66
CA LYS A 46 4.75 -11.55 0.87
C LYS A 46 5.88 -10.84 1.59
N THR A 47 5.67 -10.55 2.87
CA THR A 47 6.70 -9.93 3.70
C THR A 47 7.71 -10.95 4.23
N SER A 48 7.52 -12.25 3.99
CA SER A 48 8.46 -13.28 4.42
C SER A 48 9.76 -13.28 3.58
N LEU A 49 10.87 -13.66 4.21
CA LEU A 49 12.18 -13.80 3.55
C LEU A 49 12.31 -15.09 2.71
N TYR A 50 11.30 -15.98 2.73
CA TYR A 50 11.40 -17.32 2.16
C TYR A 50 10.68 -17.49 0.82
N GLN A 51 10.40 -16.39 0.12
CA GLN A 51 9.63 -16.40 -1.13
C GLN A 51 10.25 -17.31 -2.19
N GLU A 52 11.59 -17.41 -2.24
CA GLU A 52 12.31 -18.19 -3.25
C GLU A 52 12.10 -19.71 -3.14
N LYS A 53 11.71 -20.20 -1.97
CA LYS A 53 11.52 -21.65 -1.71
C LYS A 53 10.09 -22.11 -1.96
N LEU A 54 9.19 -21.20 -2.35
CA LEU A 54 7.77 -21.51 -2.50
C LEU A 54 7.47 -22.08 -3.90
N PRO A 55 6.49 -22.99 -4.02
CA PRO A 55 5.99 -23.44 -5.31
C PRO A 55 5.51 -22.25 -6.17
N GLU A 56 5.68 -22.35 -7.48
CA GLU A 56 5.37 -21.28 -8.43
C GLU A 56 3.92 -20.76 -8.30
N ILE A 57 2.96 -21.67 -8.08
CA ILE A 57 1.55 -21.31 -7.87
C ILE A 57 1.39 -20.39 -6.66
N ILE A 58 2.09 -20.69 -5.56
CA ILE A 58 2.02 -19.88 -4.33
C ILE A 58 2.70 -18.54 -4.55
N LYS A 59 3.80 -18.51 -5.31
CA LYS A 59 4.50 -17.28 -5.67
C LYS A 59 3.59 -16.33 -6.45
N THR A 60 2.86 -16.83 -7.45
CA THR A 60 1.87 -16.02 -8.20
C THR A 60 0.77 -15.47 -7.29
N ILE A 61 0.33 -16.24 -6.29
CA ILE A 61 -0.68 -15.79 -5.31
C ILE A 61 -0.12 -14.65 -4.44
N ILE A 62 1.12 -14.78 -3.98
CA ILE A 62 1.81 -13.81 -3.12
C ILE A 62 2.10 -12.51 -3.87
N GLU A 63 2.53 -12.60 -5.12
CA GLU A 63 2.75 -11.44 -5.99
C GLU A 63 1.47 -10.61 -6.12
N LYS A 64 0.30 -11.25 -6.18
CA LYS A 64 -1.00 -10.58 -6.25
C LYS A 64 -1.75 -10.55 -4.91
N SER A 65 -1.05 -10.60 -3.79
CA SER A 65 -1.67 -10.75 -2.46
C SER A 65 -2.73 -9.68 -2.14
N PHE A 66 -2.43 -8.39 -2.39
CA PHE A 66 -3.35 -7.28 -2.12
C PHE A 66 -4.62 -7.40 -2.95
N TYR A 67 -4.48 -7.85 -4.20
CA TYR A 67 -5.59 -8.10 -5.10
C TYR A 67 -6.51 -9.22 -4.61
N TYR A 68 -5.92 -10.35 -4.21
CA TYR A 68 -6.69 -11.47 -3.64
C TYR A 68 -7.37 -11.10 -2.32
N GLU A 69 -6.67 -10.35 -1.47
CA GLU A 69 -7.23 -9.87 -0.21
C GLU A 69 -8.43 -8.97 -0.42
N TYR A 70 -8.28 -7.96 -1.28
CA TYR A 70 -9.38 -7.07 -1.65
C TYR A 70 -10.60 -7.87 -2.13
N ILE A 71 -10.42 -8.79 -3.08
CA ILE A 71 -11.53 -9.54 -3.67
C ILE A 71 -12.22 -10.42 -2.64
N ILE A 72 -11.46 -11.15 -1.83
CA ILE A 72 -12.05 -12.04 -0.83
C ILE A 72 -12.86 -11.23 0.19
N VAL A 73 -12.32 -10.13 0.70
CA VAL A 73 -13.03 -9.32 1.69
C VAL A 73 -14.26 -8.65 1.06
N VAL A 74 -14.17 -8.14 -0.17
CA VAL A 74 -15.34 -7.56 -0.89
C VAL A 74 -16.44 -8.61 -1.08
N ASN A 75 -16.11 -9.83 -1.51
CA ASN A 75 -17.11 -10.89 -1.69
C ASN A 75 -17.77 -11.27 -0.38
N VAL A 76 -17.00 -11.32 0.70
CA VAL A 76 -17.52 -11.60 2.04
C VAL A 76 -18.50 -10.51 2.48
N LEU A 77 -18.21 -9.24 2.21
CA LEU A 77 -19.14 -8.14 2.50
C LEU A 77 -20.40 -8.20 1.64
N PHE A 78 -20.26 -8.47 0.34
CA PHE A 78 -21.41 -8.66 -0.52
C PHE A 78 -22.31 -9.79 -0.01
N PHE A 79 -21.71 -10.88 0.46
CA PHE A 79 -22.46 -11.97 1.07
C PHE A 79 -23.22 -11.51 2.32
N VAL A 80 -22.59 -10.74 3.21
CA VAL A 80 -23.24 -10.18 4.41
C VAL A 80 -24.41 -9.25 4.03
N ILE A 81 -24.21 -8.34 3.08
CA ILE A 81 -25.27 -7.42 2.62
C ILE A 81 -26.39 -8.22 1.94
N PHE A 82 -26.04 -9.15 1.06
CA PHE A 82 -27.00 -10.01 0.38
C PHE A 82 -27.85 -10.79 1.37
N TYR A 83 -27.22 -11.43 2.36
CA TYR A 83 -27.91 -12.15 3.43
C TYR A 83 -28.84 -11.23 4.23
N SER A 84 -28.38 -10.02 4.59
CA SER A 84 -29.19 -9.03 5.30
C SER A 84 -30.44 -8.63 4.50
N VAL A 85 -30.28 -8.28 3.22
CA VAL A 85 -31.39 -7.89 2.34
C VAL A 85 -32.35 -9.07 2.14
N TRP A 86 -31.81 -10.26 1.86
CA TRP A 86 -32.57 -11.49 1.68
C TRP A 86 -33.43 -11.85 2.90
N SER A 87 -32.91 -11.63 4.11
CA SER A 87 -33.62 -11.94 5.34
C SER A 87 -34.83 -11.04 5.61
N VAL A 88 -34.84 -9.82 5.07
CA VAL A 88 -35.88 -8.81 5.36
C VAL A 88 -36.90 -8.70 4.22
N GLU A 89 -36.46 -8.74 2.96
CA GLU A 89 -37.32 -8.51 1.79
C GLU A 89 -37.25 -9.68 0.82
N ARG A 90 -38.10 -10.69 1.06
CA ARG A 90 -38.09 -11.96 0.32
C ARG A 90 -38.64 -11.87 -1.11
N GLU A 91 -39.33 -10.78 -1.47
CA GLU A 91 -40.00 -10.64 -2.78
C GLU A 91 -39.90 -9.20 -3.33
N SER A 92 -38.70 -8.62 -3.37
CA SER A 92 -38.50 -7.27 -3.92
C SER A 92 -37.61 -7.27 -5.17
N LYS A 93 -37.85 -6.30 -6.06
CA LYS A 93 -36.95 -6.02 -7.21
C LYS A 93 -35.52 -5.75 -6.76
N ALA A 94 -35.32 -5.26 -5.53
CA ALA A 94 -34.02 -5.06 -4.93
C ALA A 94 -33.27 -6.38 -4.72
N MET A 95 -33.96 -7.47 -4.35
CA MET A 95 -33.34 -8.80 -4.25
C MET A 95 -32.78 -9.27 -5.60
N ALA A 96 -33.55 -9.12 -6.69
CA ALA A 96 -33.09 -9.50 -8.02
C ALA A 96 -31.83 -8.73 -8.43
N LEU A 97 -31.79 -7.42 -8.16
CA LEU A 97 -30.62 -6.59 -8.41
C LEU A 97 -29.42 -7.02 -7.55
N MET A 98 -29.63 -7.27 -6.25
CA MET A 98 -28.59 -7.76 -5.35
C MET A 98 -28.03 -9.12 -5.79
N PHE A 99 -28.87 -10.01 -6.32
CA PHE A 99 -28.44 -11.30 -6.86
C PHE A 99 -27.57 -11.12 -8.11
N ILE A 100 -27.96 -10.21 -9.02
CA ILE A 100 -27.17 -9.88 -10.21
C ILE A 100 -25.81 -9.30 -9.81
N MET A 101 -25.77 -8.41 -8.82
CA MET A 101 -24.54 -7.78 -8.34
C MET A 101 -23.63 -8.77 -7.61
N TYR A 102 -24.19 -9.64 -6.78
CA TYR A 102 -23.41 -10.67 -6.11
C TYR A 102 -22.88 -11.69 -7.12
N GLY A 103 -23.70 -12.11 -8.07
CA GLY A 103 -23.31 -12.99 -9.17
C GLY A 103 -22.22 -12.38 -10.06
N SER A 104 -22.30 -11.07 -10.36
CA SER A 104 -21.25 -10.39 -11.12
C SER A 104 -19.94 -10.29 -10.33
N SER A 105 -20.00 -10.02 -9.02
CA SER A 105 -18.83 -10.04 -8.12
C SER A 105 -18.15 -11.41 -8.07
N LEU A 106 -18.93 -12.49 -7.93
CA LEU A 106 -18.40 -13.86 -7.98
C LEU A 106 -17.79 -14.18 -9.35
N HIS A 107 -18.43 -13.75 -10.44
CA HIS A 107 -17.88 -13.91 -11.78
C HIS A 107 -16.55 -13.16 -11.96
N MET A 108 -16.44 -11.93 -11.43
CA MET A 108 -15.17 -11.19 -11.44
C MET A 108 -14.11 -11.93 -10.63
N THR A 109 -14.47 -12.47 -9.46
CA THR A 109 -13.58 -13.29 -8.64
C THR A 109 -13.01 -14.46 -9.41
N VAL A 110 -13.85 -15.21 -10.14
CA VAL A 110 -13.40 -16.33 -10.99
C VAL A 110 -12.44 -15.84 -12.09
N LYS A 111 -12.73 -14.71 -12.73
CA LYS A 111 -11.83 -14.11 -13.75
C LYS A 111 -10.47 -13.74 -13.18
N VAL A 112 -10.45 -13.26 -11.93
CA VAL A 112 -9.22 -12.95 -11.22
C VAL A 112 -8.39 -14.19 -10.95
N PHE A 113 -9.01 -15.23 -10.35
CA PHE A 113 -8.31 -16.50 -10.12
C PHE A 113 -7.85 -17.17 -11.42
N SER A 114 -8.51 -16.87 -12.55
CA SER A 114 -8.10 -17.30 -13.89
C SER A 114 -6.97 -16.45 -14.50
N GLY A 115 -6.41 -15.49 -13.76
CA GLY A 115 -5.31 -14.63 -14.22
C GLY A 115 -5.72 -13.51 -15.19
N ARG A 116 -7.02 -13.32 -15.46
CA ARG A 116 -7.57 -12.30 -16.39
C ARG A 116 -8.06 -11.04 -15.68
N GLY A 117 -7.70 -10.86 -14.42
CA GLY A 117 -8.05 -9.68 -13.63
C GLY A 117 -7.35 -8.42 -14.15
N SER A 118 -8.05 -7.29 -14.16
CA SER A 118 -7.48 -5.96 -14.40
C SER A 118 -7.80 -5.02 -13.23
N GLY A 119 -7.00 -3.96 -13.06
CA GLY A 119 -7.28 -2.93 -12.04
C GLY A 119 -8.65 -2.26 -12.22
N VAL A 120 -9.16 -2.18 -13.46
CA VAL A 120 -10.52 -1.69 -13.76
C VAL A 120 -11.60 -2.55 -13.09
N MET A 121 -11.34 -3.85 -12.89
CA MET A 121 -12.30 -4.72 -12.19
C MET A 121 -12.45 -4.36 -10.71
N MET A 122 -11.39 -3.90 -10.03
CA MET A 122 -11.51 -3.46 -8.63
C MET A 122 -12.34 -2.19 -8.52
N GLU A 123 -12.15 -1.23 -9.42
CA GLU A 123 -12.96 -0.01 -9.43
C GLU A 123 -14.44 -0.35 -9.66
N MET A 124 -14.75 -1.25 -10.61
CA MET A 124 -16.11 -1.75 -10.80
C MET A 124 -16.67 -2.44 -9.55
N MET A 125 -15.85 -3.19 -8.80
CA MET A 125 -16.26 -3.82 -7.55
C MET A 125 -16.52 -2.79 -6.43
N ASP A 126 -15.69 -1.75 -6.28
CA ASP A 126 -15.93 -0.63 -5.35
C ASP A 126 -17.30 0.02 -5.62
N PHE A 127 -17.62 0.24 -6.89
CA PHE A 127 -18.90 0.81 -7.31
C PHE A 127 -20.09 -0.12 -7.09
N CYS A 128 -19.96 -1.41 -7.41
CA CYS A 128 -20.99 -2.39 -7.09
C CYS A 128 -21.20 -2.45 -5.57
N TYR A 129 -20.14 -2.34 -4.77
CA TYR A 129 -20.23 -2.39 -3.32
C TYR A 129 -20.93 -1.15 -2.74
N LEU A 130 -20.59 0.05 -3.22
CA LEU A 130 -21.32 1.28 -2.92
C LEU A 130 -22.82 1.17 -3.24
N PHE A 131 -23.11 0.64 -4.43
CA PHE A 131 -24.49 0.46 -4.86
C PHE A 131 -25.22 -0.54 -3.95
N ALA A 132 -24.57 -1.62 -3.52
CA ALA A 132 -25.14 -2.59 -2.57
C ALA A 132 -25.40 -1.98 -1.20
N LEU A 133 -24.45 -1.20 -0.67
CA LEU A 133 -24.62 -0.49 0.60
C LEU A 133 -25.73 0.56 0.55
N SER A 134 -25.97 1.15 -0.62
CA SER A 134 -27.06 2.11 -0.80
C SER A 134 -28.45 1.48 -0.66
N PHE A 135 -28.59 0.17 -0.95
CA PHE A 135 -29.80 -0.58 -0.62
C PHE A 135 -29.91 -0.84 0.89
N LEU A 136 -28.79 -1.14 1.54
CA LEU A 136 -28.76 -1.39 2.98
C LEU A 136 -29.13 -0.15 3.79
N SER A 137 -28.66 1.03 3.39
CA SER A 137 -28.90 2.27 4.13
C SER A 137 -30.35 2.78 4.06
N ARG A 138 -31.17 2.26 3.12
CA ARG A 138 -32.54 2.74 2.84
C ARG A 138 -32.62 4.25 2.55
N THR A 139 -31.50 4.95 2.37
CA THR A 139 -31.40 6.39 2.10
C THR A 139 -31.34 6.70 0.60
N PHE A 140 -31.83 5.78 -0.23
CA PHE A 140 -31.69 5.84 -1.68
C PHE A 140 -32.50 7.00 -2.28
N SER A 141 -31.88 8.18 -2.34
CA SER A 141 -32.40 9.33 -3.08
C SER A 141 -32.00 9.22 -4.55
N GLN A 142 -32.88 9.65 -5.45
CA GLN A 142 -32.60 9.67 -6.89
C GLN A 142 -31.37 10.51 -7.22
N SER A 143 -31.09 11.57 -6.44
CA SER A 143 -29.91 12.40 -6.59
C SER A 143 -28.62 11.66 -6.20
N ALA A 144 -28.62 10.87 -5.13
CA ALA A 144 -27.47 10.05 -4.76
C ALA A 144 -27.16 9.01 -5.84
N PHE A 145 -28.19 8.40 -6.44
CA PHE A 145 -28.02 7.47 -7.55
C PHE A 145 -27.40 8.12 -8.80
N ILE A 146 -27.90 9.30 -9.19
CA ILE A 146 -27.35 10.05 -10.32
C ILE A 146 -25.90 10.46 -10.03
N GLY A 147 -25.61 10.94 -8.82
CA GLY A 147 -24.25 11.27 -8.39
C GLY A 147 -23.31 10.05 -8.47
N LEU A 148 -23.76 8.89 -8.01
CA LEU A 148 -23.00 7.64 -8.12
C LEU A 148 -22.71 7.27 -9.58
N PHE A 149 -23.72 7.35 -10.44
CA PHE A 149 -23.58 7.06 -11.87
C PHE A 149 -22.61 8.02 -12.57
N VAL A 150 -22.70 9.32 -12.29
CA VAL A 150 -21.77 10.32 -12.83
C VAL A 150 -20.35 10.05 -12.31
N GLY A 151 -20.18 9.66 -11.04
CA GLY A 151 -18.89 9.25 -10.49
C GLY A 151 -18.36 7.93 -11.06
N ILE A 152 -19.22 6.99 -11.45
CA ILE A 152 -18.82 5.73 -12.07
C ILE A 152 -18.29 5.96 -13.48
N PHE A 153 -19.05 6.69 -14.29
CA PHE A 153 -18.78 6.81 -15.73
C PHE A 153 -18.01 8.07 -16.09
N GLY A 154 -18.33 9.19 -15.46
CA GLY A 154 -17.71 10.48 -15.77
C GLY A 154 -16.23 10.53 -15.39
N THR A 155 -15.88 9.95 -14.24
CA THR A 155 -14.52 10.11 -13.69
C THR A 155 -13.46 9.33 -14.46
N PRO A 156 -13.65 8.06 -14.86
CA PRO A 156 -12.71 7.35 -15.74
C PRO A 156 -12.60 7.99 -17.12
N ILE A 157 -13.69 8.51 -17.68
CA ILE A 157 -13.69 9.22 -18.96
C ILE A 157 -12.87 10.51 -18.85
N LEU A 158 -13.06 11.29 -17.78
CA LEU A 158 -12.28 12.50 -17.53
C LEU A 158 -10.78 12.19 -17.41
N VAL A 159 -10.42 11.14 -16.67
CA VAL A 159 -9.02 10.68 -16.54
C VAL A 159 -8.46 10.24 -17.88
N ALA A 160 -9.21 9.46 -18.66
CA ALA A 160 -8.77 9.04 -19.98
C ALA A 160 -8.52 10.25 -20.90
N ILE A 161 -9.39 11.27 -20.85
CA ILE A 161 -9.20 12.52 -21.60
C ILE A 161 -7.94 13.25 -21.12
N VAL A 162 -7.75 13.41 -19.81
CA VAL A 162 -6.57 14.08 -19.25
C VAL A 162 -5.30 13.31 -19.61
N LEU A 163 -5.29 11.99 -19.44
CA LEU A 163 -4.15 11.14 -19.80
C LEU A 163 -3.85 11.20 -21.30
N CYS A 164 -4.85 11.17 -22.18
CA CYS A 164 -4.65 11.32 -23.63
C CYS A 164 -4.15 12.71 -24.01
N THR A 165 -4.57 13.75 -23.29
CA THR A 165 -4.13 15.14 -23.55
C THR A 165 -2.71 15.36 -23.02
N CYS A 166 -2.39 14.78 -21.87
CA CYS A 166 -1.09 14.87 -21.23
C CYS A 166 -0.05 13.90 -21.81
N SER A 167 -0.43 12.74 -22.36
CA SER A 167 0.50 11.83 -23.04
C SER A 167 1.11 12.44 -24.31
N SER A 168 0.51 13.54 -24.79
CA SER A 168 1.06 14.36 -25.87
C SER A 168 2.23 15.25 -25.42
N LEU A 169 2.44 15.38 -24.10
CA LEU A 169 3.61 16.01 -23.48
C LEU A 169 4.54 14.87 -23.03
N GLU A 170 5.69 14.74 -23.69
CA GLU A 170 6.75 13.75 -23.39
C GLU A 170 7.35 13.94 -21.98
N GLU A 171 6.58 13.69 -20.91
CA GLU A 171 7.05 13.83 -19.54
C GLU A 171 7.16 12.51 -18.79
N SER A 172 8.19 12.48 -17.92
CA SER A 172 8.73 11.35 -17.17
C SER A 172 7.72 10.37 -16.56
N GLU A 173 8.09 9.08 -16.50
CA GLU A 173 7.32 8.02 -15.81
C GLU A 173 6.92 8.40 -14.37
N LEU A 174 7.76 9.19 -13.68
CA LEU A 174 7.50 9.74 -12.35
C LEU A 174 6.28 10.67 -12.30
N PHE A 175 6.08 11.50 -13.33
CA PHE A 175 4.91 12.37 -13.42
C PHE A 175 3.62 11.55 -13.57
N HIS A 176 3.63 10.54 -14.44
CA HIS A 176 2.51 9.61 -14.60
C HIS A 176 2.20 8.87 -13.30
N LEU A 177 3.22 8.35 -12.61
CA LEU A 177 3.06 7.68 -11.32
C LEU A 177 2.47 8.62 -10.26
N GLY A 178 3.03 9.83 -10.13
CA GLY A 178 2.56 10.84 -9.19
C GLY A 178 1.12 11.29 -9.46
N PHE A 179 0.77 11.51 -10.72
CA PHE A 179 -0.59 11.85 -11.13
C PHE A 179 -1.59 10.72 -10.81
N MET A 180 -1.25 9.47 -11.12
CA MET A 180 -2.11 8.31 -10.83
C MET A 180 -2.28 8.10 -9.32
N ALA A 181 -1.22 8.29 -8.53
CA ALA A 181 -1.28 8.21 -7.07
C ALA A 181 -2.15 9.33 -6.47
N LEU A 182 -1.97 10.58 -6.91
CA LEU A 182 -2.77 11.72 -6.48
C LEU A 182 -4.24 11.54 -6.84
N TRP A 183 -4.51 11.11 -8.08
CA TRP A 183 -5.85 10.80 -8.54
C TRP A 183 -6.52 9.74 -7.67
N ARG A 184 -5.81 8.65 -7.37
CA ARG A 184 -6.35 7.58 -6.52
C ARG A 184 -6.64 8.09 -5.11
N LEU A 185 -5.78 8.94 -4.55
CA LEU A 185 -6.02 9.55 -3.24
C LEU A 185 -7.28 10.41 -3.24
N ILE A 186 -7.47 11.26 -4.27
CA ILE A 186 -8.67 12.07 -4.43
C ILE A 186 -9.91 11.16 -4.50
N MET A 187 -9.88 10.13 -5.35
CA MET A 187 -10.99 9.18 -5.47
C MET A 187 -11.28 8.48 -4.14
N SER A 188 -10.25 8.05 -3.40
CA SER A 188 -10.41 7.44 -2.08
C SER A 188 -11.13 8.37 -1.09
N VAL A 189 -10.77 9.66 -1.07
CA VAL A 189 -11.43 10.66 -0.21
C VAL A 189 -12.89 10.84 -0.63
N VAL A 190 -13.14 10.98 -1.94
CA VAL A 190 -14.50 11.10 -2.48
C VAL A 190 -15.34 9.88 -2.12
N PHE A 191 -14.81 8.67 -2.32
CA PHE A 191 -15.46 7.42 -1.94
C PHE A 191 -15.79 7.41 -0.44
N PHE A 192 -14.82 7.73 0.41
CA PHE A 192 -15.02 7.76 1.86
C PHE A 192 -16.14 8.74 2.26
N CYS A 193 -16.15 9.95 1.68
CA CYS A 193 -17.21 10.94 1.92
C CYS A 193 -18.59 10.43 1.47
N PHE A 194 -18.68 9.79 0.30
CA PHE A 194 -19.93 9.19 -0.16
C PHE A 194 -20.40 8.07 0.76
N PHE A 195 -19.50 7.20 1.20
CA PHE A 195 -19.85 6.14 2.13
C PHE A 195 -20.30 6.68 3.48
N ASP A 196 -19.65 7.73 4.00
CA ASP A 196 -20.05 8.37 5.25
C ASP A 196 -21.49 8.91 5.17
N GLN A 197 -21.84 9.55 4.05
CA GLN A 197 -23.20 10.01 3.78
C GLN A 197 -24.21 8.86 3.65
N ILE A 198 -23.85 7.79 2.93
CA ILE A 198 -24.72 6.61 2.77
C ILE A 198 -24.96 5.94 4.13
N LEU A 199 -23.94 5.87 4.98
CA LEU A 199 -23.98 5.19 6.27
C LEU A 199 -24.45 6.08 7.43
N GLU A 200 -24.81 7.34 7.19
CA GLU A 200 -25.18 8.30 8.25
C GLU A 200 -26.23 7.75 9.23
N ARG A 201 -27.18 6.95 8.73
CA ARG A 201 -28.28 6.36 9.52
C ARG A 201 -28.05 4.90 9.93
N ASN A 202 -26.91 4.30 9.58
CA ASN A 202 -26.64 2.91 9.86
C ASN A 202 -26.02 2.76 11.27
N GLU A 203 -26.54 1.84 12.08
CA GLU A 203 -26.01 1.57 13.41
C GLU A 203 -24.58 1.01 13.38
N GLU A 204 -24.21 0.35 12.28
CA GLU A 204 -22.89 -0.23 12.00
C GLU A 204 -21.94 0.74 11.27
N ARG A 205 -22.27 2.03 11.20
CA ARG A 205 -21.51 3.06 10.46
C ARG A 205 -20.01 2.99 10.74
N ASP A 206 -19.63 3.05 12.01
CA ASP A 206 -18.21 3.18 12.41
C ASP A 206 -17.37 1.97 11.96
N GLY A 207 -17.92 0.76 12.09
CA GLY A 207 -17.25 -0.45 11.65
C GLY A 207 -17.17 -0.56 10.14
N LEU A 208 -18.25 -0.21 9.43
CA LEU A 208 -18.27 -0.21 7.97
C LEU A 208 -17.32 0.84 7.38
N LEU A 209 -17.21 2.03 7.98
CA LEU A 209 -16.21 3.04 7.58
C LEU A 209 -14.78 2.51 7.74
N SER A 210 -14.51 1.73 8.78
CA SER A 210 -13.21 1.09 8.99
C SER A 210 -12.91 0.05 7.90
N VAL A 211 -13.92 -0.68 7.43
CA VAL A 211 -13.81 -1.62 6.29
C VAL A 211 -13.48 -0.88 4.99
N ILE A 212 -14.16 0.23 4.75
CA ILE A 212 -13.93 1.06 3.57
C ILE A 212 -12.52 1.64 3.58
N ALA A 213 -12.03 2.10 4.74
CA ALA A 213 -10.66 2.58 4.86
C ALA A 213 -9.65 1.50 4.48
N LEU A 214 -9.84 0.26 4.96
CA LEU A 214 -9.00 -0.87 4.59
C LEU A 214 -9.05 -1.15 3.07
N PHE A 215 -10.23 -1.09 2.46
CA PHE A 215 -10.37 -1.29 1.00
C PHE A 215 -9.60 -0.29 0.18
N GLN A 216 -9.71 0.98 0.53
CA GLN A 216 -8.98 2.02 -0.17
C GLN A 216 -7.47 1.83 -0.04
N LEU A 217 -6.98 1.37 1.11
CA LEU A 217 -5.58 1.04 1.31
C LEU A 217 -5.13 -0.20 0.52
N LEU A 218 -5.95 -1.25 0.43
CA LEU A 218 -5.64 -2.44 -0.36
C LEU A 218 -5.55 -2.12 -1.85
N VAL A 219 -6.50 -1.33 -2.38
CA VAL A 219 -6.47 -0.91 -3.79
C VAL A 219 -5.29 0.03 -4.06
N ALA A 220 -4.98 0.95 -3.15
CA ALA A 220 -3.80 1.80 -3.27
C ALA A 220 -2.50 0.98 -3.27
N SER A 221 -2.42 -0.05 -2.43
CA SER A 221 -1.26 -0.95 -2.35
C SER A 221 -1.07 -1.73 -3.65
N GLU A 222 -2.13 -2.33 -4.19
CA GLU A 222 -2.04 -3.09 -5.45
C GLU A 222 -1.52 -2.23 -6.61
N ARG A 223 -2.02 -1.00 -6.73
CA ARG A 223 -1.59 -0.08 -7.78
C ARG A 223 -0.13 0.33 -7.61
N LEU A 224 0.27 0.68 -6.38
CA LEU A 224 1.66 1.07 -6.11
C LEU A 224 2.62 -0.07 -6.43
N GLU A 225 2.25 -1.30 -6.05
CA GLU A 225 3.04 -2.48 -6.37
C GLU A 225 3.20 -2.70 -7.87
N PHE A 226 2.10 -2.59 -8.62
CA PHE A 226 2.09 -2.78 -10.07
C PHE A 226 3.07 -1.84 -10.78
N TYR A 227 3.23 -0.61 -10.29
CA TYR A 227 4.12 0.38 -10.91
C TYR A 227 5.57 0.31 -10.43
N SER A 228 5.81 0.00 -9.16
CA SER A 228 7.12 0.23 -8.55
C SER A 228 8.02 -0.99 -8.44
N GLN A 229 7.46 -2.21 -8.35
CA GLN A 229 8.20 -3.47 -8.10
C GLN A 229 9.49 -3.32 -7.24
N PRO A 230 9.43 -2.67 -6.06
CA PRO A 230 10.65 -2.22 -5.40
C PRO A 230 11.44 -3.37 -4.76
N SER A 231 12.76 -3.29 -4.81
CA SER A 231 13.63 -4.21 -4.08
C SER A 231 13.73 -3.78 -2.62
N LEU A 232 13.21 -4.62 -1.73
CA LEU A 232 13.13 -4.30 -0.30
C LEU A 232 14.31 -4.85 0.48
N ALA A 233 14.95 -3.99 1.28
CA ALA A 233 15.95 -4.42 2.24
C ALA A 233 15.35 -5.43 3.26
N GLU A 234 16.15 -6.44 3.64
CA GLU A 234 15.70 -7.56 4.47
C GLU A 234 15.25 -7.13 5.88
N THR A 235 15.95 -6.16 6.48
CA THR A 235 15.69 -5.70 7.85
C THR A 235 14.29 -5.08 8.03
N PRO A 236 13.89 -4.05 7.27
CA PRO A 236 12.56 -3.45 7.43
C PRO A 236 11.45 -4.44 7.01
N LYS A 237 11.70 -5.32 6.03
CA LYS A 237 10.80 -6.41 5.64
C LYS A 237 10.57 -7.40 6.80
N THR A 238 11.61 -7.73 7.55
CA THR A 238 11.53 -8.63 8.73
C THR A 238 10.74 -8.01 9.88
N ILE A 239 10.96 -6.71 10.16
CA ILE A 239 10.21 -6.00 11.20
C ILE A 239 8.72 -5.98 10.87
N LEU A 240 8.38 -5.65 9.63
CA LEU A 240 7.01 -5.64 9.13
C LEU A 240 6.35 -7.03 9.21
N TYR A 241 7.10 -8.07 8.83
CA TYR A 241 6.65 -9.46 8.98
C TYR A 241 6.35 -9.82 10.43
N MET A 242 7.23 -9.49 11.38
CA MET A 242 7.01 -9.75 12.81
C MET A 242 5.81 -8.95 13.36
N TYR A 243 5.68 -7.69 12.96
CA TYR A 243 4.55 -6.85 13.35
C TYR A 243 3.22 -7.44 12.86
N GLY A 244 3.13 -7.89 11.61
CA GLY A 244 1.90 -8.50 11.09
C GLY A 244 1.61 -9.89 11.68
N ALA A 245 2.64 -10.72 11.83
CA ALA A 245 2.48 -12.11 12.29
C ALA A 245 2.15 -12.20 13.79
N PHE A 246 2.73 -11.33 14.61
CA PHE A 246 2.53 -11.33 16.05
C PHE A 246 1.79 -10.08 16.54
N GLY A 247 2.27 -8.90 16.17
CA GLY A 247 1.77 -7.62 16.70
C GLY A 247 0.27 -7.42 16.44
N VAL A 248 -0.16 -7.48 15.18
CA VAL A 248 -1.58 -7.29 14.81
C VAL A 248 -2.47 -8.37 15.46
N VAL A 249 -2.02 -9.63 15.48
CA VAL A 249 -2.75 -10.73 16.12
C VAL A 249 -2.90 -10.47 17.63
N ALA A 250 -1.82 -10.09 18.30
CA ALA A 250 -1.81 -9.83 19.74
C ALA A 250 -2.75 -8.69 20.11
N VAL A 251 -2.75 -7.60 19.34
CA VAL A 251 -3.65 -6.47 19.57
C VAL A 251 -5.12 -6.88 19.38
N ASN A 252 -5.43 -7.67 18.34
CA ASN A 252 -6.78 -8.18 18.13
C ASN A 252 -7.21 -9.14 19.26
N ALA A 253 -6.29 -9.98 19.74
CA ALA A 253 -6.53 -10.88 20.86
C ALA A 253 -6.82 -10.12 22.15
N ILE A 254 -6.00 -9.12 22.48
CA ILE A 254 -6.17 -8.26 23.66
C ILE A 254 -7.50 -7.50 23.57
N THR A 255 -7.82 -6.96 22.39
CA THR A 255 -9.07 -6.23 22.14
C THR A 255 -10.27 -7.13 22.39
N LEU A 256 -10.28 -8.32 21.78
CA LEU A 256 -11.35 -9.31 21.96
C LEU A 256 -11.46 -9.71 23.44
N ALA A 257 -10.37 -10.14 24.06
CA ALA A 257 -10.34 -10.56 25.47
C ALA A 257 -10.82 -9.45 26.42
N THR A 258 -10.42 -8.20 26.17
CA THR A 258 -10.86 -7.05 26.96
C THR A 258 -12.37 -6.84 26.83
N GLU A 259 -12.91 -6.95 25.61
CA GLU A 259 -14.36 -6.87 25.38
C GLU A 259 -15.11 -8.01 26.08
N LEU A 260 -14.60 -9.26 26.01
CA LEU A 260 -15.16 -10.41 26.73
C LEU A 260 -15.24 -10.14 28.24
N MET A 261 -14.12 -9.69 28.83
CA MET A 261 -14.02 -9.43 30.26
C MET A 261 -14.94 -8.28 30.69
N LEU A 262 -14.95 -7.17 29.95
CA LEU A 262 -15.81 -6.03 30.26
C LEU A 262 -17.28 -6.39 30.14
N LYS A 263 -17.64 -7.18 29.12
CA LYS A 263 -19.00 -7.68 28.97
C LYS A 263 -19.42 -8.58 30.12
N SER A 264 -18.57 -9.52 30.54
CA SER A 264 -18.86 -10.40 31.67
C SER A 264 -19.16 -9.63 32.96
N ARG A 265 -18.50 -8.48 33.16
CA ARG A 265 -18.69 -7.62 34.34
C ARG A 265 -19.89 -6.69 34.25
N LYS A 266 -20.14 -6.09 33.08
CA LYS A 266 -21.18 -5.08 32.88
C LYS A 266 -22.52 -5.66 32.41
N GLY A 267 -22.55 -6.91 31.96
CA GLY A 267 -23.71 -7.55 31.34
C GLY A 267 -24.06 -7.02 29.94
N ARG A 268 -23.31 -6.06 29.41
CA ARG A 268 -23.51 -5.45 28.08
C ARG A 268 -22.18 -5.20 27.38
N ARG A 269 -22.19 -5.16 26.04
CA ARG A 269 -21.01 -4.82 25.24
C ARG A 269 -20.51 -3.41 25.58
N THR A 270 -19.20 -3.24 25.65
CA THR A 270 -18.58 -1.91 25.81
C THR A 270 -18.36 -1.29 24.44
N LEU A 271 -17.90 -2.06 23.47
CA LEU A 271 -17.77 -1.64 22.08
C LEU A 271 -18.99 -2.10 21.27
N LYS A 272 -19.65 -1.15 20.62
CA LYS A 272 -20.79 -1.43 19.72
C LYS A 272 -20.38 -2.31 18.54
N ASP A 273 -19.17 -2.09 18.02
CA ASP A 273 -18.62 -2.80 16.87
C ASP A 273 -17.12 -2.97 17.04
N LEU A 274 -16.61 -4.20 17.05
CA LEU A 274 -15.18 -4.47 17.24
C LEU A 274 -14.36 -4.16 15.98
N ARG A 275 -15.00 -4.03 14.80
CA ARG A 275 -14.33 -3.62 13.56
C ARG A 275 -13.62 -2.29 13.70
N VAL A 276 -14.15 -1.39 14.53
CA VAL A 276 -13.60 -0.06 14.82
C VAL A 276 -12.21 -0.10 15.44
N ILE A 277 -11.81 -1.23 16.04
CA ILE A 277 -10.46 -1.40 16.59
C ILE A 277 -9.66 -2.36 15.73
N VAL A 278 -10.22 -3.53 15.39
CA VAL A 278 -9.51 -4.58 14.65
C VAL A 278 -9.02 -4.09 13.29
N LEU A 279 -9.86 -3.38 12.54
CA LEU A 279 -9.52 -2.98 11.19
C LEU A 279 -8.49 -1.85 11.12
N PRO A 280 -8.52 -0.82 11.98
CA PRO A 280 -7.43 0.16 12.00
C PRO A 280 -6.04 -0.45 12.20
N PHE A 281 -5.88 -1.52 12.98
CA PHE A 281 -4.58 -2.19 13.11
C PHE A 281 -4.15 -2.92 11.82
N GLU A 282 -5.10 -3.48 11.07
CA GLU A 282 -4.85 -4.00 9.72
C GLU A 282 -4.49 -2.87 8.75
N CYS A 283 -5.19 -1.74 8.82
CA CYS A 283 -4.87 -0.55 8.04
C CYS A 283 -3.44 -0.06 8.33
N VAL A 284 -3.03 -0.03 9.60
CA VAL A 284 -1.65 0.33 9.99
C VAL A 284 -0.64 -0.65 9.40
N PHE A 285 -0.95 -1.95 9.39
CA PHE A 285 -0.09 -2.95 8.75
C PHE A 285 0.06 -2.69 7.24
N VAL A 286 -1.05 -2.50 6.53
CA VAL A 286 -1.05 -2.19 5.08
C VAL A 286 -0.35 -0.85 4.79
N LEU A 287 -0.60 0.19 5.58
CA LEU A 287 0.09 1.48 5.48
C LEU A 287 1.59 1.34 5.68
N SER A 288 2.01 0.48 6.61
CA SER A 288 3.43 0.20 6.83
C SER A 288 4.06 -0.48 5.60
N CYS A 289 3.34 -1.38 4.92
CA CYS A 289 3.77 -1.93 3.63
C CYS A 289 3.96 -0.82 2.58
N ILE A 290 2.94 0.04 2.41
CA ILE A 290 2.97 1.16 1.45
C ILE A 290 4.14 2.10 1.75
N ALA A 291 4.31 2.53 3.00
CA ALA A 291 5.36 3.46 3.39
C ALA A 291 6.76 2.91 3.07
N LEU A 292 6.94 1.61 3.31
CA LEU A 292 8.20 0.92 3.07
C LEU A 292 8.49 0.75 1.58
N TRP A 293 7.46 0.55 0.75
CA TRP A 293 7.58 0.58 -0.71
C TRP A 293 7.92 1.96 -1.25
N ILE A 294 7.22 3.02 -0.80
CA ILE A 294 7.52 4.40 -1.18
C ILE A 294 8.97 4.74 -0.81
N HIS A 295 9.40 4.36 0.40
CA HIS A 295 10.77 4.58 0.84
C HIS A 295 11.80 3.90 -0.07
N ALA A 296 11.56 2.64 -0.48
CA ALA A 296 12.45 1.91 -1.39
C ALA A 296 12.56 2.62 -2.75
N VAL A 297 11.43 3.01 -3.35
CA VAL A 297 11.40 3.76 -4.62
C VAL A 297 12.15 5.09 -4.52
N CYS A 298 11.90 5.85 -3.45
CA CYS A 298 12.60 7.12 -3.23
C CYS A 298 14.10 6.95 -3.04
N THR A 299 14.53 5.85 -2.40
CA THR A 299 15.95 5.54 -2.19
C THR A 299 16.62 5.22 -3.51
N GLU A 300 16.03 4.33 -4.32
CA GLU A 300 16.54 3.98 -5.65
C GLU A 300 16.65 5.22 -6.57
N ALA A 301 15.61 6.07 -6.59
CA ALA A 301 15.64 7.33 -7.34
C ALA A 301 16.74 8.28 -6.85
N SER A 302 16.93 8.39 -5.53
CA SER A 302 17.98 9.24 -4.95
C SER A 302 19.38 8.75 -5.32
N GLU A 303 19.60 7.44 -5.33
CA GLU A 303 20.88 6.84 -5.72
C GLU A 303 21.18 7.05 -7.21
N GLY A 304 20.19 6.90 -8.09
CA GLY A 304 20.32 7.22 -9.51
C GLY A 304 20.76 8.67 -9.75
N ILE A 305 20.12 9.64 -9.08
CA ILE A 305 20.49 11.05 -9.19
C ILE A 305 21.92 11.31 -8.66
N LYS A 306 22.29 10.71 -7.52
CA LYS A 306 23.66 10.85 -6.98
C LYS A 306 24.70 10.30 -7.95
N GLN A 307 24.41 9.20 -8.62
CA GLN A 307 25.30 8.59 -9.61
C GLN A 307 25.47 9.50 -10.84
N GLU A 308 24.38 10.06 -11.37
CA GLU A 308 24.45 11.02 -12.47
C GLU A 308 25.25 12.28 -12.10
N VAL A 309 25.01 12.83 -10.91
CA VAL A 309 25.77 13.99 -10.40
C VAL A 309 27.26 13.66 -10.25
N ALA A 310 27.61 12.46 -9.79
CA ALA A 310 29.00 12.02 -9.68
C ALA A 310 29.68 11.89 -11.04
N ILE A 311 28.97 11.41 -12.06
CA ILE A 311 29.44 11.31 -13.46
C ILE A 311 29.64 12.72 -14.05
N LEU A 312 28.66 13.61 -13.86
CA LEU A 312 28.74 15.01 -14.29
C LEU A 312 29.96 15.71 -13.68
N ARG A 313 30.27 15.44 -12.41
CA ARG A 313 31.45 15.97 -11.72
C ARG A 313 32.77 15.42 -12.29
N ARG A 314 32.81 14.14 -12.72
CA ARG A 314 34.02 13.52 -13.29
C ARG A 314 34.31 13.90 -14.74
N TYR A 315 33.28 13.98 -15.58
CA TYR A 315 33.47 14.13 -17.04
C TYR A 315 33.12 15.52 -17.59
N GLY A 316 32.56 16.38 -16.73
CA GLY A 316 32.09 17.72 -17.07
C GLY A 316 30.78 17.70 -17.87
N CYS A 317 29.86 18.61 -17.56
CA CYS A 317 28.51 18.66 -18.15
C CYS A 317 28.51 18.59 -19.68
N ARG A 318 29.45 19.25 -20.36
CA ARG A 318 29.49 19.31 -21.83
C ARG A 318 29.75 17.96 -22.50
N ARG A 319 30.61 17.11 -21.93
CA ARG A 319 30.97 15.82 -22.54
C ARG A 319 29.87 14.78 -22.32
N TRP A 320 29.27 14.80 -21.13
CA TRP A 320 28.14 13.93 -20.79
C TRP A 320 26.89 14.24 -21.61
N TRP A 321 26.57 15.52 -21.79
CA TRP A 321 25.42 15.94 -22.60
C TRP A 321 25.57 15.54 -24.08
N LYS A 322 26.80 15.54 -24.60
CA LYS A 322 27.09 15.06 -25.95
C LYS A 322 26.85 13.55 -26.08
N PHE A 323 27.25 12.78 -25.08
CA PHE A 323 27.02 11.33 -24.98
C PHE A 323 25.53 10.95 -24.95
N LEU A 324 24.72 11.65 -24.15
CA LEU A 324 23.27 11.42 -24.11
C LEU A 324 22.59 11.78 -25.43
N LYS A 325 23.04 12.84 -26.09
CA LYS A 325 22.50 13.28 -27.39
C LYS A 325 22.76 12.29 -28.52
N ASP A 326 23.84 11.51 -28.41
CA ASP A 326 24.19 10.47 -29.38
C ASP A 326 23.36 9.16 -29.17
N GLY A 327 22.39 9.17 -28.26
CA GLY A 327 21.42 8.09 -28.05
C GLY A 327 21.92 6.96 -27.14
N ALA A 328 23.06 7.12 -26.48
CA ALA A 328 23.60 6.13 -25.56
C ALA A 328 22.77 6.06 -24.28
N LYS A 329 22.37 4.85 -23.86
CA LYS A 329 21.72 4.66 -22.56
C LYS A 329 22.73 4.93 -21.44
N PRO A 330 22.31 5.55 -20.31
CA PRO A 330 23.19 5.82 -19.17
C PRO A 330 23.95 4.59 -18.66
N SER A 331 23.32 3.41 -18.73
CA SER A 331 23.91 2.12 -18.34
C SER A 331 25.04 1.66 -19.27
N GLU A 332 24.90 1.84 -20.59
CA GLU A 332 25.92 1.47 -21.59
C GLU A 332 27.10 2.43 -21.54
N ALA A 333 26.83 3.72 -21.34
CA ALA A 333 27.87 4.71 -21.09
C ALA A 333 28.67 4.39 -19.82
N LEU A 334 28.02 3.81 -18.80
CA LEU A 334 28.68 3.40 -17.55
C LEU A 334 29.67 2.23 -17.76
N GLU A 335 29.29 1.22 -18.55
CA GLU A 335 30.15 0.09 -18.89
C GLU A 335 31.35 0.51 -19.76
N MET A 336 31.11 1.35 -20.77
CA MET A 336 32.19 1.87 -21.62
C MET A 336 33.15 2.80 -20.86
N LEU A 337 32.66 3.52 -19.84
CA LEU A 337 33.48 4.34 -18.97
C LEU A 337 34.24 3.54 -17.90
N SER A 338 33.68 2.42 -17.43
CA SER A 338 34.39 1.45 -16.58
C SER A 338 35.56 0.80 -17.31
N GLN A 339 35.41 0.55 -18.61
CA GLN A 339 36.46 -0.07 -19.45
C GLN A 339 37.53 0.91 -19.94
N SER A 340 37.29 2.23 -19.85
CA SER A 340 38.23 3.27 -20.29
C SER A 340 39.02 3.93 -19.15
N ALA A 341 38.89 3.44 -17.91
CA ALA A 341 39.75 3.86 -16.81
C ALA A 341 41.21 3.47 -17.12
N PRO A 342 42.18 4.39 -17.05
CA PRO A 342 43.58 4.04 -17.27
C PRO A 342 44.05 3.04 -16.19
N PRO A 343 44.91 2.07 -16.55
CA PRO A 343 45.41 1.10 -15.57
C PRO A 343 46.15 1.83 -14.44
N PRO A 344 46.15 1.27 -13.20
CA PRO A 344 46.86 1.89 -12.09
C PRO A 344 48.33 2.09 -12.49
N ALA A 345 48.84 3.30 -12.27
CA ALA A 345 50.19 3.66 -12.64
C ALA A 345 51.20 2.65 -12.07
N GLY A 346 51.91 1.97 -12.97
CA GLY A 346 53.07 1.16 -12.60
C GLY A 346 54.17 2.03 -11.98
N PRO A 347 55.15 1.42 -11.29
CA PRO A 347 56.04 2.13 -10.36
C PRO A 347 56.98 3.18 -10.97
N ASP A 348 57.00 3.34 -12.29
CA ASP A 348 58.12 3.99 -12.99
C ASP A 348 57.69 5.19 -13.85
N THR A 349 56.93 6.14 -13.28
CA THR A 349 56.78 7.49 -13.90
C THR A 349 57.40 8.56 -13.00
N PRO A 350 58.35 9.39 -13.49
CA PRO A 350 59.02 10.39 -12.67
C PRO A 350 58.05 11.47 -12.16
N GLN A 351 58.14 11.80 -10.86
CA GLN A 351 57.45 12.95 -10.26
C GLN A 351 58.04 14.26 -10.82
N GLU A 352 57.23 15.00 -11.58
CA GLU A 352 57.46 16.43 -11.81
C GLU A 352 57.19 17.20 -10.52
N SER A 353 58.17 17.99 -10.08
CA SER A 353 58.12 18.86 -8.91
C SER A 353 57.13 20.02 -9.11
N PRO A 354 56.38 20.45 -8.08
CA PRO A 354 55.43 21.54 -8.19
C PRO A 354 56.13 22.89 -8.41
N PRO A 355 55.54 23.85 -9.15
CA PRO A 355 56.07 25.20 -9.28
C PRO A 355 55.80 26.03 -8.01
N ASP A 356 56.76 26.91 -7.68
CA ASP A 356 56.73 27.79 -6.51
C ASP A 356 55.52 28.75 -6.50
N PRO A 357 54.99 29.10 -5.32
CA PRO A 357 53.87 30.04 -5.20
C PRO A 357 54.32 31.49 -5.43
N PRO A 358 53.45 32.35 -5.99
CA PRO A 358 53.73 33.78 -6.16
C PRO A 358 53.70 34.54 -4.82
N PRO A 359 54.40 35.69 -4.72
CA PRO A 359 54.56 36.42 -3.47
C PRO A 359 53.25 37.02 -2.95
N GLU A 360 53.08 36.91 -1.64
CA GLU A 360 51.94 37.41 -0.87
C GLU A 360 51.81 38.93 -0.98
N ALA A 361 50.63 39.38 -1.41
CA ALA A 361 50.22 40.77 -1.27
C ALA A 361 49.55 40.94 0.10
N GLU A 362 50.22 41.65 1.00
CA GLU A 362 49.67 42.12 2.27
C GLU A 362 48.39 42.94 1.98
N THR A 363 47.25 42.43 2.44
CA THR A 363 46.03 43.22 2.56
C THR A 363 45.48 43.07 3.97
N GLU A 364 45.73 44.12 4.73
CA GLU A 364 45.17 44.49 6.02
C GLU A 364 43.63 44.51 5.93
N ILE A 365 42.95 43.60 6.63
CA ILE A 365 41.50 43.71 6.90
C ILE A 365 41.24 43.39 8.37
N ASP A 366 40.71 44.42 9.02
CA ASP A 366 40.27 44.49 10.40
C ASP A 366 39.29 43.40 10.83
N SER A 367 39.44 43.07 12.11
CA SER A 367 38.49 42.52 13.08
C SER A 367 37.01 42.45 12.66
N ILE A 368 36.39 41.28 12.86
CA ILE A 368 35.07 41.10 13.52
C ILE A 368 34.86 39.61 13.87
N GLY A 369 34.56 39.35 15.14
CA GLY A 369 33.54 38.37 15.55
C GLY A 369 33.91 36.89 15.70
N ASN A 370 34.47 36.52 16.86
CA ASN A 370 34.47 35.15 17.36
C ASN A 370 33.05 34.64 17.66
N VAL A 371 32.68 33.46 17.14
CA VAL A 371 31.58 32.62 17.66
C VAL A 371 32.10 31.18 17.73
N PRO A 372 32.03 30.49 18.89
CA PRO A 372 32.55 29.12 19.01
C PRO A 372 31.53 28.09 18.50
N GLU A 373 32.04 27.15 17.70
CA GLU A 373 31.30 26.02 17.12
C GLU A 373 31.49 24.79 18.04
N ASP A 374 30.51 24.53 18.92
CA ASP A 374 30.49 23.34 19.79
C ASP A 374 30.19 22.07 18.98
N ARG A 375 31.25 21.31 18.69
CA ARG A 375 31.20 20.04 17.96
C ARG A 375 31.12 18.87 18.95
N HIS A 376 29.91 18.50 19.37
CA HIS A 376 29.70 17.25 20.10
C HIS A 376 29.84 16.04 19.15
N LYS A 377 30.94 15.30 19.34
CA LYS A 377 31.16 13.94 18.83
C LYS A 377 30.16 12.99 19.51
N PHE A 378 29.39 12.23 18.74
CA PHE A 378 28.69 11.03 19.22
C PHE A 378 29.25 9.80 18.51
N THR A 379 30.04 9.03 19.25
CA THR A 379 30.54 7.71 18.87
C THR A 379 29.57 6.65 19.38
N TRP A 380 28.95 5.89 18.47
CA TRP A 380 28.21 4.68 18.81
C TRP A 380 29.18 3.51 18.94
N THR A 381 29.33 3.00 20.17
CA THR A 381 30.01 1.72 20.44
C THR A 381 28.98 0.69 20.91
N SER A 382 29.09 -0.47 20.27
CA SER A 382 28.64 -1.83 20.62
C SER A 382 27.58 -2.04 21.71
N TRP A 383 26.48 -2.71 21.32
CA TRP A 383 25.76 -3.63 22.20
C TRP A 383 25.98 -5.06 21.72
N LYS A 384 26.79 -5.79 22.49
CA LYS A 384 26.80 -7.25 22.61
C LYS A 384 26.49 -7.50 24.09
N GLU A 385 25.32 -8.06 24.36
CA GLU A 385 25.03 -9.11 25.35
C GLU A 385 23.54 -9.41 25.36
#